data_AF-I2K830-F1
#
_entry.id   AF-I2K830-F1
#
_cell.length_a   1.000
_cell.length_b   1.000
_cell.length_c   1.000
_cell.angle_alpha   90.00
_cell.angle_beta   90.00
_cell.angle_gamma   90.00
#
_symmetry.space_group_name_H-M   'P 1'
#
loop_
_entity.id
_entity.type
_entity.pdbx_description
1 polymer ?
#
loop_
_entity_poly.entity_id
_entity_poly.type
_entity_poly.pdbx_seq_one_letter_code
_entity_poly.pdbx_strand_id
1 'polypeptide(L)'
;MELKDILKQIHRTIEVKNSRDYKYQDMADYIGVNPRTYGEYLRGGIAPLAMKTLLDMLSNLDDADIVHIVRLWEETQKEGEK
;
A
#
# COMPACT_ATOMS: atom_id res chain seq x y z
N MET A 1 5.10 -5.60 15.25
CA MET A 1 5.37 -5.44 13.82
C MET A 1 5.35 -3.95 13.52
N GLU A 2 6.35 -3.42 12.81
CA GLU A 2 6.41 -1.99 12.47
C GLU A 2 5.72 -1.72 11.11
N LEU A 3 5.41 -0.47 10.80
CA LEU A 3 4.77 -0.08 9.53
C LEU A 3 5.56 -0.57 8.31
N LYS A 4 6.90 -0.50 8.36
CA LYS A 4 7.78 -0.98 7.29
C LYS A 4 7.63 -2.48 7.02
N ASP A 5 7.31 -3.27 8.05
CA ASP A 5 7.15 -4.72 7.93
C ASP A 5 5.83 -5.07 7.24
N ILE A 6 4.75 -4.36 7.60
CA ILE A 6 3.45 -4.44 6.90
C ILE A 6 3.61 -4.08 5.43
N LEU A 7 4.29 -2.97 5.13
CA LEU A 7 4.49 -2.54 3.74
C LEU A 7 5.29 -3.56 2.92
N LYS A 8 6.33 -4.18 3.51
CA LYS A 8 7.06 -5.28 2.86
C LYS A 8 6.19 -6.51 2.63
N GLN A 9 5.32 -6.84 3.58
CA GLN A 9 4.40 -7.96 3.44
C GLN A 9 3.39 -7.72 2.32
N ILE A 10 2.82 -6.51 2.25
CA ILE A 10 1.91 -6.12 1.16
C ILE A 10 2.64 -6.18 -0.19
N HIS A 11 3.85 -5.60 -0.28
CA HIS A 11 4.68 -5.66 -1.50
C HIS A 11 4.84 -7.11 -1.98
N ARG A 12 5.30 -7.99 -1.09
CA ARG A 12 5.55 -9.40 -1.42
C ARG A 12 4.26 -10.14 -1.80
N THR A 13 3.14 -9.80 -1.17
CA THR A 13 1.84 -10.38 -1.52
C THR A 13 1.43 -10.01 -2.94
N ILE A 14 1.72 -8.78 -3.37
CA ILE A 14 1.47 -8.34 -4.76
C ILE A 14 2.38 -9.08 -5.74
N GLU A 15 3.67 -9.25 -5.41
CA GLU A 15 4.61 -10.02 -6.24
C GLU A 15 4.12 -11.46 -6.47
N VAL A 16 3.75 -12.15 -5.38
CA VAL A 16 3.22 -13.52 -5.41
C VAL A 16 1.95 -13.58 -6.26
N LYS A 17 1.01 -12.66 -6.04
CA LYS A 17 -0.25 -12.60 -6.81
C LYS A 17 -0.01 -12.45 -8.31
N ASN A 18 0.98 -11.65 -8.69
CA ASN A 18 1.30 -11.36 -10.09
C ASN A 18 2.32 -12.33 -10.69
N SER A 19 2.82 -13.32 -9.93
CA SER A 19 3.89 -14.23 -10.34
C SER A 19 5.11 -13.51 -10.91
N ARG A 20 5.44 -12.34 -10.34
CA ARG A 20 6.50 -11.45 -10.82
C ARG A 20 7.17 -10.77 -9.64
N ASP A 21 8.50 -10.82 -9.61
CA ASP A 21 9.30 -10.00 -8.71
C ASP A 21 9.27 -8.54 -9.19
N TYR A 22 8.82 -7.64 -8.33
CA TYR A 22 8.79 -6.22 -8.61
C TYR A 22 10.00 -5.58 -7.94
N LYS A 23 10.84 -4.91 -8.73
CA LYS A 23 11.82 -4.01 -8.10
C LYS A 23 11.05 -2.89 -7.40
N TYR A 24 11.67 -2.26 -6.40
CA TYR A 24 11.06 -1.14 -5.69
C TYR A 24 10.61 -0.02 -6.62
N GLN A 25 11.35 0.21 -7.71
CA GLN A 25 10.96 1.16 -8.75
C GLN A 25 9.69 0.73 -9.48
N ASP A 26 9.62 -0.52 -9.94
CA ASP A 26 8.46 -1.03 -10.66
C ASP A 26 7.17 -0.95 -9.82
N MET A 27 7.27 -1.29 -8.53
CA MET A 27 6.13 -1.20 -7.60
C MET A 27 5.74 0.26 -7.33
N ALA A 28 6.72 1.13 -7.14
CA ALA A 28 6.48 2.56 -6.91
C ALA A 28 5.77 3.20 -8.11
N ASP A 29 6.23 2.90 -9.31
CA ASP A 29 5.59 3.33 -10.56
C ASP A 29 4.18 2.73 -10.69
N TYR A 30 4.00 1.45 -10.36
CA TYR A 30 2.69 0.76 -10.39
C TYR A 30 1.64 1.40 -9.48
N ILE A 31 2.04 1.99 -8.33
CA ILE A 31 1.12 2.62 -7.38
C ILE A 31 1.18 4.16 -7.41
N GLY A 32 1.89 4.75 -8.37
CA GLY A 32 1.97 6.21 -8.54
C GLY A 32 2.75 6.95 -7.44
N VAL A 33 3.71 6.30 -6.79
CA VAL A 33 4.55 6.90 -5.75
C VAL A 33 5.97 7.10 -6.26
N ASN A 34 6.63 8.19 -5.87
CA ASN A 34 8.04 8.37 -6.23
C ASN A 34 8.92 7.22 -5.69
N PRO A 35 9.80 6.60 -6.51
CA PRO A 35 10.62 5.46 -6.08
C PRO A 35 11.50 5.70 -4.86
N ARG A 36 12.04 6.92 -4.68
CA ARG A 36 12.83 7.28 -3.49
C ARG A 36 11.94 7.25 -2.24
N THR A 37 10.78 7.90 -2.30
CA THR A 37 9.82 7.94 -1.19
C THR A 37 9.36 6.53 -0.82
N TYR A 38 9.04 5.70 -1.82
CA TYR A 38 8.67 4.31 -1.61
C TYR A 38 9.78 3.51 -0.90
N GLY A 39 11.03 3.68 -1.32
CA GLY A 39 12.19 3.07 -0.67
C GLY A 39 12.36 3.49 0.79
N GLU A 40 12.12 4.77 1.12
CA GLU A 40 12.18 5.26 2.50
C GLU A 40 11.08 4.64 3.39
N TYR A 41 9.88 4.45 2.85
CA TYR A 41 8.80 3.78 3.56
C TYR A 41 9.15 2.32 3.90
N LEU A 42 9.75 1.59 2.94
CA LEU A 42 10.18 0.20 3.17
C LEU A 42 11.40 0.07 4.10
N ARG A 43 12.28 1.07 4.15
CA ARG A 43 13.39 1.10 5.13
C ARG A 43 12.92 1.53 6.51
N GLY A 44 11.81 2.25 6.59
CA GLY A 44 11.33 2.89 7.82
C GLY A 44 12.02 4.21 8.15
N GLY A 45 12.70 4.83 7.17
CA GLY A 45 13.32 6.15 7.34
C GLY A 45 12.26 7.26 7.44
N ILE A 46 11.11 7.05 6.80
CA ILE A 46 9.91 7.90 6.91
C ILE A 46 8.72 7.00 7.20
N ALA A 47 7.94 7.32 8.22
CA ALA A 47 6.72 6.62 8.59
C ALA A 47 5.58 7.64 8.81
N PRO A 48 4.87 8.05 7.75
CA PRO A 48 3.83 9.06 7.87
C PRO A 48 2.75 8.63 8.86
N LEU A 49 2.40 9.51 9.80
CA LEU A 49 1.39 9.22 10.83
C LEU A 49 0.05 8.79 10.22
N ALA A 50 -0.34 9.43 9.11
CA ALA A 50 -1.56 9.10 8.39
C ALA A 50 -1.64 7.63 7.94
N MET A 51 -0.53 7.00 7.56
CA MET A 51 -0.53 5.57 7.18
C MET A 51 -0.80 4.67 8.39
N LYS A 52 -0.20 5.01 9.54
CA LYS A 52 -0.46 4.29 10.78
C LYS A 52 -1.92 4.46 11.20
N THR A 53 -2.42 5.69 11.20
CA THR A 53 -3.82 5.99 11.49
C THR A 53 -4.78 5.24 10.57
N LEU A 54 -4.49 5.17 9.27
CA LEU A 54 -5.30 4.39 8.32
C LEU A 54 -5.34 2.90 8.68
N LEU A 55 -4.20 2.28 8.99
CA LEU A 55 -4.15 0.87 9.40
C LEU A 55 -4.89 0.64 10.72
N ASP A 56 -4.72 1.53 11.70
CA ASP A 56 -5.43 1.46 12.98
C ASP A 56 -6.94 1.57 12.76
N MET A 57 -7.41 2.48 11.89
CA MET A 57 -8.82 2.60 11.53
C MET A 57 -9.36 1.35 10.84
N LEU A 58 -8.66 0.84 9.81
CA LEU A 58 -9.07 -0.39 9.10
C LEU A 58 -9.10 -1.60 10.04
N SER A 59 -8.23 -1.66 11.05
CA SER A 59 -8.19 -2.77 12.02
C SER A 59 -9.40 -2.83 12.97
N ASN A 60 -10.20 -1.76 13.04
CA ASN A 60 -11.44 -1.70 13.83
C ASN A 60 -12.69 -2.05 13.02
N LEU A 61 -12.54 -2.45 11.75
CA LEU A 61 -13.62 -2.83 10.85
C LEU A 61 -13.67 -4.35 10.67
N ASP A 62 -14.80 -4.86 10.21
CA ASP A 62 -14.90 -6.26 9.78
C ASP A 62 -14.31 -6.47 8.37
N ASP A 63 -14.13 -7.73 7.98
CA ASP A 63 -13.51 -8.09 6.70
C ASP A 63 -14.27 -7.52 5.49
N ALA A 64 -15.61 -7.47 5.56
CA ALA A 64 -16.44 -6.98 4.46
C ALA A 64 -16.27 -5.47 4.28
N ASP A 65 -16.27 -4.73 5.39
CA ASP A 65 -16.06 -3.28 5.41
C ASP A 65 -14.64 -2.90 4.95
N ILE A 66 -13.61 -3.64 5.39
CA ILE A 66 -12.23 -3.44 4.92
C ILE A 66 -12.17 -3.58 3.40
N VAL A 67 -12.73 -4.66 2.85
CA VAL A 67 -12.74 -4.90 1.40
C VAL A 67 -13.52 -3.79 0.68
N HIS A 68 -14.68 -3.40 1.20
CA HIS A 68 -15.50 -2.34 0.61
C HIS A 68 -14.74 -1.01 0.51
N ILE A 69 -14.11 -0.55 1.60
CA ILE A 69 -13.36 0.71 1.64
C ILE A 69 -12.16 0.68 0.68
N VAL A 70 -11.42 -0.43 0.62
CA VAL A 70 -10.26 -0.55 -0.29
C VAL A 70 -10.70 -0.53 -1.76
N ARG A 71 -11.84 -1.17 -2.09
CA ARG A 71 -12.39 -1.16 -3.46
C ARG A 71 -12.94 0.21 -3.85
N LEU A 72 -13.60 0.90 -2.92
CA LEU A 72 -14.05 2.27 -3.14
C LEU A 72 -12.86 3.21 -3.44
N TRP A 73 -11.76 3.07 -2.69
CA TRP A 73 -10.53 3.82 -3.00
C TRP A 73 -10.01 3.54 -4.42
N GLU A 74 -9.93 2.26 -4.81
CA GLU A 74 -9.52 1.86 -6.16
C GLU A 74 -10.41 2.50 -7.27
N GLU A 75 -11.73 2.57 -7.05
CA GLU A 75 -12.68 3.19 -7.97
C GLU A 75 -12.41 4.69 -8.13
N THR A 76 -12.18 5.42 -7.01
CA THR A 76 -11.89 6.86 -7.08
C THR A 76 -10.64 7.20 -7.88
N GLN A 77 -9.62 6.34 -7.86
CA GLN A 77 -8.41 6.55 -8.67
C GLN A 77 -8.70 6.39 -10.17
N LYS A 78 -9.56 5.44 -10.55
CA LYS A 78 -9.95 5.21 -11.95
C LYS A 78 -10.85 6.32 -12.53
N GLU A 79 -11.64 6.98 -11.68
CA GLU A 79 -12.48 8.10 -12.10
C GLU A 79 -11.66 9.38 -12.34
N GLY A 80 -10.57 9.58 -11.61
CA GLY A 80 -9.65 10.71 -11.81
C GLY A 80 -8.74 10.60 -13.04
N GLU A 81 -8.68 9.44 -13.68
CA GLU A 81 -7.89 9.18 -14.91
C GLU A 81 -8.68 9.36 -16.22
N LYS A 82 -10.00 9.63 -16.15
CA LYS A 82 -10.88 9.91 -17.30
C LYS A 82 -11.00 11.40 -17.59
#